data_AF-A0A1G0H8Q1-F1
#
_entry.id   AF-A0A1G0H8Q1-F1
#
_cell.length_a   1.000
_cell.length_b   1.000
_cell.length_c   1.000
_cell.angle_alpha   90.00
_cell.angle_beta   90.00
_cell.angle_gamma   90.00
#
_symmetry.space_group_name_H-M   'P 1'
#
loop_
_entity.id
_entity.type
_entity.pdbx_description
1 polymer ?
#
loop_
_entity_poly.entity_id
_entity_poly.type
_entity_poly.pdbx_seq_one_letter_code
_entity_poly.pdbx_strand_id
1 'polypeptide(L)'
;MWWEKVFHRPPTIWVPGYFCNQSLWPLRQYGANRIKFVFYPVKKKFRPDWDVCDVLAQTEKPDIFILTHFYGLISDVRKSKAFCDKHNALFVEDAAHVILPFGEIGLASHFVLYSPHKFFAISQGALCIMRSSVNDYIEKNKVRYIEFESIRTLLGSGYYPFFKWLIRQVIKNLTRNFYDFFLYFKKIPPYELDGAHQPMPTTTYMHPFAKKLLFLEQKKIPMYIEHRKKCAKVWEKIIVKRKIKMEHVFNTDENETPYVAVFNSVNNEAKIIYNELTKNKWPATSWPDLPPEVRKDEKLHASTIHFRNNMIIFPVNQSLKIKELLKKYGSPNK
;
A
#
# COMPACT_ATOMS: atom_id res chain seq x y z
N MET A 1 9.76 -22.39 1.46
CA MET A 1 9.05 -21.48 0.56
C MET A 1 8.85 -22.24 -0.75
N TRP A 2 7.86 -21.93 -1.60
CA TRP A 2 7.79 -22.59 -2.92
C TRP A 2 9.08 -22.32 -3.72
N TRP A 3 9.57 -21.08 -3.70
CA TRP A 3 10.81 -20.67 -4.38
C TRP A 3 12.01 -21.55 -4.04
N GLU A 4 12.29 -21.77 -2.75
CA GLU A 4 13.42 -22.60 -2.32
C GLU A 4 13.28 -24.07 -2.71
N LYS A 5 12.05 -24.59 -2.83
CA LYS A 5 11.82 -25.96 -3.31
C LYS A 5 12.19 -26.10 -4.79
N VAL A 6 11.92 -25.05 -5.56
CA VAL A 6 12.14 -25.01 -7.02
C VAL A 6 13.59 -24.68 -7.37
N PHE A 7 14.15 -23.65 -6.75
CA PHE A 7 15.44 -23.06 -7.13
C PHE A 7 16.58 -23.46 -6.18
N HIS A 8 16.30 -24.23 -5.14
CA HIS A 8 17.27 -24.71 -4.15
C HIS A 8 18.12 -23.63 -3.47
N ARG A 9 17.65 -22.38 -3.46
CA ARG A 9 18.26 -21.23 -2.80
C ARG A 9 17.19 -20.20 -2.41
N PRO A 10 17.43 -19.34 -1.42
CA PRO A 10 16.50 -18.24 -1.12
C PRO A 10 16.48 -17.21 -2.26
N PRO A 11 15.36 -16.48 -2.45
CA PRO A 11 15.26 -15.43 -3.45
C PRO A 11 15.89 -14.11 -2.99
N THR A 12 16.40 -13.35 -3.95
CA THR A 12 16.66 -11.91 -3.86
C THR A 12 15.42 -11.15 -4.34
N ILE A 13 14.70 -10.55 -3.40
CA ILE A 13 13.46 -9.82 -3.67
C ILE A 13 13.75 -8.33 -3.74
N TRP A 14 13.53 -7.75 -4.92
CA TRP A 14 13.60 -6.33 -5.14
C TRP A 14 12.26 -5.67 -4.80
N VAL A 15 12.31 -4.65 -3.94
CA VAL A 15 11.16 -3.90 -3.46
C VAL A 15 11.43 -2.40 -3.52
N PRO A 16 10.40 -1.55 -3.68
CA PRO A 16 10.62 -0.11 -3.61
C PRO A 16 11.17 0.29 -2.23
N GLY A 17 12.05 1.27 -2.17
CA GLY A 17 12.49 1.85 -0.90
C GLY A 17 11.34 2.51 -0.14
N TYR A 18 10.36 3.07 -0.85
CA TYR A 18 9.18 3.73 -0.29
C TYR A 18 8.07 2.74 0.10
N PHE A 19 8.45 1.59 0.68
CA PHE A 19 7.52 0.48 0.94
C PHE A 19 7.27 0.28 2.43
N CYS A 20 6.05 -0.10 2.80
CA CYS A 20 5.69 -0.29 4.20
C CYS A 20 6.45 -1.49 4.79
N ASN A 21 7.31 -1.24 5.78
CA ASN A 21 8.12 -2.29 6.43
C ASN A 21 7.24 -3.39 7.05
N GLN A 22 6.06 -3.03 7.53
CA GLN A 22 5.07 -3.98 8.06
C GLN A 22 4.63 -5.01 7.01
N SER A 23 4.49 -4.62 5.74
CA SER A 23 4.10 -5.53 4.66
C SER A 23 5.13 -6.64 4.41
N LEU A 24 6.39 -6.41 4.78
CA LEU A 24 7.49 -7.39 4.63
C LEU A 24 7.56 -8.37 5.81
N TRP A 25 6.80 -8.16 6.88
CA TRP A 25 6.86 -9.00 8.08
C TRP A 25 6.74 -10.50 7.80
N PRO A 26 5.77 -11.01 6.98
CA PRO A 26 5.63 -12.45 6.76
C PRO A 26 6.85 -13.04 6.06
N LEU A 27 7.45 -12.30 5.13
CA LEU A 27 8.66 -12.71 4.43
C LEU A 27 9.85 -12.72 5.39
N ARG A 28 9.99 -11.72 6.25
CA ARG A 28 11.04 -11.66 7.28
C ARG A 28 10.94 -12.82 8.28
N GLN A 29 9.73 -13.15 8.73
CA GLN A 29 9.49 -14.30 9.63
C GLN A 29 9.77 -15.63 8.94
N TYR A 30 9.22 -15.82 7.73
CA TYR A 30 9.39 -17.07 6.98
C TYR A 30 10.85 -17.30 6.58
N GLY A 31 11.55 -16.22 6.21
CA GLY A 31 12.91 -16.28 5.72
C GLY A 31 13.93 -16.59 6.81
N ALA A 32 13.65 -16.33 8.09
CA ALA A 32 14.67 -16.34 9.15
C ALA A 32 15.95 -15.59 8.72
N ASN A 33 15.79 -14.43 8.05
CA ASN A 33 16.84 -13.63 7.40
C ASN A 33 17.54 -14.23 6.16
N ARG A 34 17.08 -15.36 5.62
CA ARG A 34 17.65 -15.97 4.39
C ARG A 34 17.21 -15.28 3.11
N ILE A 35 16.03 -14.65 3.11
CA ILE A 35 15.56 -13.84 1.97
C ILE A 35 16.38 -12.55 1.95
N LYS A 36 17.01 -12.27 0.81
CA LYS A 36 17.70 -11.00 0.59
C LYS A 36 16.72 -9.98 0.05
N PHE A 37 16.59 -8.85 0.74
CA PHE A 37 15.86 -7.70 0.22
C PHE A 37 16.84 -6.71 -0.41
N VAL A 38 16.54 -6.29 -1.63
CA VAL A 38 17.19 -5.15 -2.27
C VAL A 38 16.13 -4.07 -2.42
N PHE A 39 16.37 -2.92 -1.78
CA PHE A 39 15.49 -1.77 -1.89
C PHE A 39 15.97 -0.90 -3.04
N TYR A 40 15.11 -0.57 -4.00
CA TYR A 40 15.43 0.37 -5.06
C TYR A 40 14.81 1.75 -4.77
N PRO A 41 15.51 2.87 -5.01
CA PRO A 41 14.95 4.19 -4.78
C PRO A 41 13.82 4.51 -5.76
N VAL A 42 12.92 5.40 -5.34
CA VAL A 42 11.84 5.91 -6.19
C VAL A 42 11.99 7.41 -6.44
N LYS A 43 11.57 7.87 -7.61
CA LYS A 43 11.55 9.27 -8.04
C LYS A 43 10.11 9.83 -8.00
N LYS A 44 9.85 10.91 -8.73
CA LYS A 44 8.53 11.54 -8.87
C LYS A 44 7.43 10.52 -9.17
N LYS A 45 6.23 10.74 -8.64
CA LYS A 45 5.09 9.80 -8.69
C LYS A 45 5.43 8.39 -8.16
N PHE A 46 6.44 8.26 -7.30
CA PHE A 46 6.88 7.00 -6.67
C PHE A 46 7.29 5.90 -7.67
N ARG A 47 7.75 6.30 -8.85
CA ARG A 47 8.23 5.37 -9.89
C ARG A 47 9.66 4.92 -9.59
N PRO A 48 10.06 3.69 -9.97
CA PRO A 48 11.43 3.23 -9.81
C PRO A 48 12.44 4.21 -10.44
N ASP A 49 13.57 4.41 -9.77
CA ASP A 49 14.72 5.08 -10.37
C ASP A 49 15.47 4.10 -11.26
N TRP A 50 15.11 4.07 -12.55
CA TRP A 50 15.63 3.07 -13.49
C TRP A 50 17.15 3.13 -13.68
N ASP A 51 17.76 4.31 -13.66
CA ASP A 51 19.21 4.46 -13.78
C ASP A 51 19.91 3.75 -12.61
N VAL A 52 19.37 3.92 -11.40
CA VAL A 52 19.89 3.25 -10.19
C VAL A 52 19.56 1.76 -10.22
N CYS A 53 18.36 1.36 -10.66
CA CYS A 53 17.99 -0.05 -10.82
C CYS A 53 18.96 -0.78 -11.77
N ASP A 54 19.30 -0.18 -12.91
CA ASP A 54 20.24 -0.79 -13.86
C ASP A 54 21.65 -0.94 -13.26
N VAL A 55 22.11 0.02 -12.46
CA VAL A 55 23.39 -0.07 -11.75
C VAL A 55 23.35 -1.16 -10.66
N LEU A 56 22.31 -1.17 -9.81
CA LEU A 56 22.13 -2.17 -8.76
C LEU A 56 22.05 -3.60 -9.34
N ALA A 57 21.47 -3.76 -10.53
CA ALA A 57 21.33 -5.07 -11.17
C ALA A 57 22.65 -5.64 -11.73
N GLN A 58 23.70 -4.83 -11.81
CA GLN A 58 25.04 -5.30 -12.18
C GLN A 58 25.68 -6.13 -11.07
N THR A 59 25.39 -5.80 -9.81
CA THR A 59 25.91 -6.50 -8.64
C THR A 59 24.91 -7.51 -8.08
N GLU A 60 23.61 -7.18 -8.06
CA GLU A 60 22.60 -7.93 -7.32
C GLU A 60 21.31 -8.13 -8.12
N LYS A 61 21.29 -9.10 -9.03
CA LYS A 61 20.11 -9.31 -9.90
C LYS A 61 18.85 -9.71 -9.11
N PRO A 62 17.66 -9.20 -9.49
CA PRO A 62 16.40 -9.61 -8.90
C PRO A 62 16.03 -11.04 -9.30
N ASP A 63 15.58 -11.82 -8.32
CA ASP A 63 14.82 -13.04 -8.56
C ASP A 63 13.33 -12.74 -8.69
N ILE A 64 12.86 -11.84 -7.83
CA ILE A 64 11.48 -11.34 -7.80
C ILE A 64 11.59 -9.81 -7.79
N PHE A 65 10.89 -9.15 -8.69
CA PHE A 65 10.80 -7.69 -8.70
C PHE A 65 9.37 -7.26 -8.40
N ILE A 66 9.20 -6.50 -7.32
CA ILE A 66 7.91 -5.95 -6.90
C ILE A 66 7.81 -4.51 -7.37
N LEU A 67 6.85 -4.23 -8.25
CA LEU A 67 6.41 -2.87 -8.61
C LEU A 67 5.19 -2.51 -7.75
N THR A 68 5.18 -1.33 -7.14
CA THR A 68 4.04 -0.90 -6.32
C THR A 68 3.30 0.29 -6.93
N HIS A 69 1.97 0.19 -6.95
CA HIS A 69 1.05 1.25 -7.37
C HIS A 69 0.66 2.09 -6.16
N PHE A 70 1.48 3.08 -5.81
CA PHE A 70 1.28 3.88 -4.61
C PHE A 70 0.06 4.81 -4.73
N TYR A 71 -0.71 4.91 -3.65
CA TYR A 71 -1.82 5.86 -3.49
C TYR A 71 -2.94 5.80 -4.55
N GLY A 72 -2.99 4.73 -5.35
CA GLY A 72 -3.93 4.59 -6.46
C GLY A 72 -3.40 5.09 -7.80
N LEU A 73 -2.11 5.40 -7.88
CA LEU A 73 -1.41 5.85 -9.09
C LEU A 73 -0.79 4.67 -9.83
N ILE A 74 -0.83 4.74 -11.16
CA ILE A 74 -0.12 3.78 -12.00
C ILE A 74 1.39 4.06 -12.01
N SER A 75 2.18 2.98 -11.93
CA SER A 75 3.64 3.03 -11.99
C SER A 75 4.13 2.50 -13.34
N ASP A 76 5.44 2.42 -13.54
CA ASP A 76 6.05 2.12 -14.84
C ASP A 76 5.98 0.61 -15.20
N VAL A 77 4.79 0.11 -15.53
CA VAL A 77 4.54 -1.32 -15.81
C VAL A 77 5.40 -1.84 -16.97
N ARG A 78 5.43 -1.15 -18.12
CA ARG A 78 6.22 -1.59 -19.30
C ARG A 78 7.71 -1.66 -19.03
N LYS A 79 8.27 -0.63 -18.38
CA LYS A 79 9.71 -0.61 -18.04
C LYS A 79 10.04 -1.71 -17.03
N SER A 80 9.15 -1.94 -16.05
CA SER A 80 9.30 -3.04 -15.10
C SER A 80 9.27 -4.40 -15.77
N LYS A 81 8.38 -4.62 -16.75
CA LYS A 81 8.36 -5.85 -17.54
C LYS A 81 9.67 -6.05 -18.31
N ALA A 82 10.12 -5.02 -19.04
CA ALA A 82 11.38 -5.08 -19.80
C ALA A 82 12.59 -5.36 -18.90
N PHE A 83 12.64 -4.71 -17.73
CA PHE A 83 13.67 -4.96 -16.72
C PHE A 83 13.63 -6.40 -16.19
N CYS A 84 12.44 -6.91 -15.85
CA CYS A 84 12.28 -8.30 -15.42
C CYS A 84 12.69 -9.30 -16.51
N ASP A 85 12.35 -9.04 -17.77
CA ASP A 85 12.71 -9.91 -18.89
C ASP A 85 14.22 -9.97 -19.11
N LYS A 86 14.88 -8.80 -19.07
CA LYS A 86 16.34 -8.64 -19.17
C LYS A 86 17.06 -9.43 -18.08
N HIS A 87 16.53 -9.42 -16.85
CA HIS A 87 17.16 -10.05 -15.70
C HIS A 87 16.59 -11.44 -15.36
N ASN A 88 15.65 -11.95 -16.17
CA ASN A 88 14.94 -13.21 -15.93
C ASN A 88 14.28 -13.27 -14.53
N ALA A 89 13.67 -12.17 -14.11
CA ALA A 89 13.03 -12.03 -12.80
C ALA A 89 11.52 -12.28 -12.88
N LEU A 90 10.95 -12.79 -11.79
CA LEU A 90 9.51 -12.92 -11.62
C LEU A 90 8.91 -11.56 -11.28
N PHE A 91 8.19 -10.98 -12.24
CA PHE A 91 7.52 -9.69 -12.10
C PHE A 91 6.20 -9.77 -11.29
N VAL A 92 6.14 -9.02 -10.18
CA VAL A 92 4.94 -8.88 -9.32
C VAL A 92 4.50 -7.42 -9.25
N GLU A 93 3.21 -7.16 -9.43
CA GLU A 93 2.57 -5.87 -9.17
C GLU A 93 1.86 -5.88 -7.81
N ASP A 94 2.22 -4.96 -6.91
CA ASP A 94 1.46 -4.62 -5.70
C ASP A 94 0.48 -3.49 -6.02
N ALA A 95 -0.77 -3.89 -6.24
CA ALA A 95 -1.92 -3.02 -6.49
C ALA A 95 -2.82 -2.88 -5.24
N ALA A 96 -2.26 -3.02 -4.03
CA ALA A 96 -3.04 -2.93 -2.79
C ALA A 96 -3.71 -1.56 -2.58
N HIS A 97 -3.20 -0.49 -3.19
CA HIS A 97 -3.81 0.85 -3.17
C HIS A 97 -4.63 1.16 -4.42
N VAL A 98 -4.98 0.16 -5.22
CA VAL A 98 -5.79 0.30 -6.43
C VAL A 98 -7.13 -0.38 -6.20
N ILE A 99 -8.22 0.37 -6.37
CA ILE A 99 -9.59 -0.16 -6.16
C ILE A 99 -10.04 -1.06 -7.32
N LEU A 100 -9.70 -0.68 -8.56
CA LEU A 100 -9.92 -1.41 -9.79
C LEU A 100 -8.73 -1.22 -10.72
N PRO A 101 -8.35 -2.25 -11.50
CA PRO A 101 -7.32 -2.09 -12.52
C PRO A 101 -7.72 -1.02 -13.54
N PHE A 102 -6.75 -0.22 -13.96
CA PHE A 102 -6.86 0.75 -15.04
C PHE A 102 -5.51 0.86 -15.75
N GLY A 103 -5.53 1.35 -17.00
CA GLY A 103 -4.32 1.42 -17.81
C GLY A 103 -3.68 0.04 -17.97
N GLU A 104 -2.40 -0.07 -17.61
CA GLU A 104 -1.59 -1.28 -17.82
C GLU A 104 -1.49 -2.18 -16.58
N ILE A 105 -2.14 -1.80 -15.47
CA ILE A 105 -2.03 -2.53 -14.21
C ILE A 105 -2.50 -3.98 -14.39
N GLY A 106 -1.62 -4.92 -14.12
CA GLY A 106 -1.89 -6.35 -14.20
C GLY A 106 -1.95 -6.95 -15.60
N LEU A 107 -1.57 -6.19 -16.63
CA LEU A 107 -1.54 -6.69 -18.00
C LEU A 107 -0.24 -7.45 -18.32
N ALA A 108 0.89 -7.04 -17.73
CA ALA A 108 2.22 -7.51 -18.10
C ALA A 108 2.93 -8.38 -17.03
N SER A 109 2.54 -8.26 -15.76
CA SER A 109 3.17 -9.04 -14.68
C SER A 109 2.76 -10.51 -14.68
N HIS A 110 3.56 -11.30 -13.96
CA HIS A 110 3.24 -12.68 -13.64
C HIS A 110 2.18 -12.76 -12.53
N PHE A 111 2.26 -11.85 -11.55
CA PHE A 111 1.35 -11.76 -10.41
C PHE A 111 0.88 -10.35 -10.15
N VAL A 112 -0.38 -10.20 -9.74
CA VAL A 112 -0.95 -8.94 -9.27
C VAL A 112 -1.62 -9.14 -7.92
N LEU A 113 -1.26 -8.30 -6.95
CA LEU A 113 -1.79 -8.33 -5.60
C LEU A 113 -2.79 -7.19 -5.40
N TYR A 114 -4.01 -7.51 -4.97
CA TYR A 114 -5.01 -6.51 -4.55
C TYR A 114 -5.40 -6.70 -3.10
N SER A 115 -5.88 -5.63 -2.50
CA SER A 115 -6.26 -5.58 -1.08
C SER A 115 -7.67 -5.02 -0.88
N PRO A 116 -8.74 -5.76 -1.23
CA PRO A 116 -10.12 -5.28 -1.14
C PRO A 116 -10.50 -4.73 0.24
N HIS A 117 -9.94 -5.27 1.34
CA HIS A 117 -10.22 -4.80 2.70
C HIS A 117 -9.74 -3.36 2.99
N LYS A 118 -8.90 -2.77 2.13
CA LYS A 118 -8.51 -1.35 2.19
C LYS A 118 -9.57 -0.41 1.62
N PHE A 119 -10.48 -0.94 0.80
CA PHE A 119 -11.52 -0.16 0.12
C PHE A 119 -12.92 -0.47 0.59
N PHE A 120 -13.18 -1.71 1.00
CA PHE A 120 -14.52 -2.19 1.34
C PHE A 120 -14.62 -2.49 2.83
N ALA A 121 -15.82 -2.35 3.40
CA ALA A 121 -16.09 -2.62 4.81
C ALA A 121 -16.14 -4.14 5.11
N ILE A 122 -15.03 -4.84 4.82
CA ILE A 122 -14.86 -6.28 5.04
C ILE A 122 -13.72 -6.51 6.04
N SER A 123 -13.82 -7.57 6.84
CA SER A 123 -12.87 -7.85 7.91
C SER A 123 -11.51 -8.36 7.42
N GLN A 124 -11.51 -9.01 6.25
CA GLN A 124 -10.38 -9.68 5.63
C GLN A 124 -10.59 -9.72 4.12
N GLY A 125 -9.49 -9.82 3.36
CA GLY A 125 -9.55 -10.08 1.94
C GLY A 125 -8.34 -9.53 1.21
N ALA A 126 -7.66 -10.40 0.47
CA ALA A 126 -6.62 -10.08 -0.48
C ALA A 126 -6.84 -10.96 -1.72
N LEU A 127 -6.40 -10.50 -2.89
CA LEU A 127 -6.43 -11.25 -4.12
C LEU A 127 -5.01 -11.34 -4.66
N CYS A 128 -4.60 -12.54 -5.06
CA CYS A 128 -3.40 -12.75 -5.85
C CYS A 128 -3.86 -13.31 -7.19
N ILE A 129 -3.70 -12.52 -8.25
CA ILE A 129 -4.04 -12.91 -9.62
C ILE A 129 -2.78 -13.43 -10.27
N MET A 130 -2.81 -14.69 -10.69
CA MET A 130 -1.75 -15.32 -11.48
C MET A 130 -2.10 -15.22 -12.96
N ARG A 131 -1.19 -14.69 -13.77
CA ARG A 131 -1.35 -14.55 -15.23
C ARG A 131 -0.78 -15.76 -15.95
N SER A 132 -1.28 -16.04 -17.16
CA SER A 132 -0.79 -17.14 -17.99
C SER A 132 0.68 -16.99 -18.40
N SER A 133 1.20 -15.76 -18.42
CA SER A 133 2.63 -15.46 -18.65
C SER A 133 3.57 -16.12 -17.64
N VAL A 134 3.04 -16.57 -16.48
CA VAL A 134 3.79 -17.41 -15.55
C VAL A 134 4.25 -18.71 -16.20
N ASN A 135 3.47 -19.28 -17.12
CA ASN A 135 3.84 -20.52 -17.80
C ASN A 135 5.12 -20.32 -18.63
N ASP A 136 5.23 -19.21 -19.36
CA ASP A 136 6.43 -18.88 -20.14
C ASP A 136 7.66 -18.76 -19.22
N TYR A 137 7.49 -18.15 -18.05
CA TYR A 137 8.55 -18.07 -17.04
C TYR A 137 8.94 -19.46 -16.50
N ILE A 138 7.95 -20.31 -16.20
CA ILE A 138 8.15 -21.68 -15.70
C ILE A 138 8.91 -22.52 -16.74
N GLU A 139 8.48 -22.49 -18.00
CA GLU A 139 9.09 -23.24 -19.09
C GLU A 139 10.53 -22.80 -19.32
N LYS A 140 10.77 -21.49 -19.42
CA LYS A 140 12.11 -20.90 -19.60
C LYS A 140 13.06 -21.32 -18.48
N ASN A 141 12.56 -21.43 -17.25
CA ASN A 141 13.35 -21.78 -16.07
C ASN A 141 13.32 -23.29 -15.73
N LYS A 142 12.68 -24.13 -16.57
CA LYS A 142 12.54 -25.58 -16.38
C LYS A 142 11.96 -25.97 -15.00
N VAL A 143 11.04 -25.16 -14.48
CA VAL A 143 10.35 -25.40 -13.20
C VAL A 143 9.22 -26.41 -13.41
N ARG A 144 8.99 -27.34 -12.47
CA ARG A 144 7.87 -28.28 -12.59
C ARG A 144 6.55 -27.58 -12.26
N TYR A 145 5.58 -27.57 -13.19
CA TYR A 145 4.27 -26.93 -13.03
C TYR A 145 3.49 -27.37 -11.76
N ILE A 146 3.67 -28.62 -11.33
CA ILE A 146 3.05 -29.20 -10.12
C ILE A 146 3.46 -28.44 -8.83
N GLU A 147 4.61 -27.78 -8.83
CA GLU A 147 5.07 -26.97 -7.69
C GLU A 147 4.30 -25.64 -7.57
N PHE A 148 3.71 -25.16 -8.68
CA PHE A 148 2.95 -23.92 -8.71
C PHE A 148 1.48 -24.10 -8.28
N GLU A 149 0.85 -25.24 -8.61
CA GLU A 149 -0.47 -25.56 -8.08
C GLU A 149 -0.47 -25.74 -6.55
N SER A 150 0.70 -26.06 -5.97
CA SER A 150 0.85 -26.03 -4.51
C SER A 150 0.60 -24.63 -3.91
N ILE A 151 0.77 -23.54 -4.67
CA ILE A 151 0.45 -22.17 -4.21
C ILE A 151 -1.04 -21.97 -3.99
N ARG A 152 -1.90 -22.62 -4.79
CA ARG A 152 -3.35 -22.62 -4.53
C ARG A 152 -3.69 -23.42 -3.28
N THR A 153 -2.95 -24.50 -3.01
CA THR A 153 -3.09 -25.28 -1.77
C THR A 153 -2.51 -24.60 -0.52
N LEU A 154 -1.69 -23.55 -0.67
CA LEU A 154 -1.18 -22.72 0.43
C LEU A 154 -2.25 -21.78 1.02
N LEU A 155 -3.46 -21.73 0.46
CA LEU A 155 -4.61 -21.06 1.09
C LEU A 155 -5.05 -21.89 2.30
N GLY A 156 -4.54 -21.55 3.48
CA GLY A 156 -4.78 -22.30 4.70
C GLY A 156 -6.27 -22.31 5.11
N SER A 157 -6.68 -23.36 5.80
CA SER A 157 -7.95 -23.42 6.53
C SER A 157 -7.78 -22.77 7.91
N GLY A 158 -8.07 -21.48 8.02
CA GLY A 158 -7.93 -20.73 9.27
C GLY A 158 -9.26 -20.39 9.90
N TYR A 159 -9.39 -20.51 11.23
CA TYR A 159 -10.50 -19.91 11.96
C TYR A 159 -10.26 -18.40 12.10
N TYR A 160 -11.16 -17.58 11.54
CA TYR A 160 -11.23 -16.15 11.84
C TYR A 160 -12.49 -15.89 12.67
N PRO A 161 -12.40 -15.22 13.84
CA PRO A 161 -13.56 -14.94 14.69
C PRO A 161 -14.41 -13.81 14.08
N PHE A 162 -15.04 -14.08 12.94
CA PHE A 162 -15.81 -13.12 12.15
C PHE A 162 -16.91 -12.47 12.98
N PHE A 163 -17.64 -13.25 13.78
CA PHE A 163 -18.71 -12.73 14.63
C PHE A 163 -18.19 -11.76 15.71
N LYS A 164 -16.98 -11.97 16.25
CA LYS A 164 -16.34 -11.01 17.16
C LYS A 164 -16.04 -9.69 16.44
N TRP A 165 -15.60 -9.75 15.17
CA TRP A 165 -15.43 -8.54 14.36
C TRP A 165 -16.78 -7.87 14.05
N LEU A 166 -17.81 -8.63 13.70
CA LEU A 166 -19.14 -8.10 13.39
C LEU A 166 -19.75 -7.38 14.60
N ILE A 167 -19.71 -8.02 15.78
CA ILE A 167 -20.14 -7.43 17.06
C ILE A 167 -19.36 -6.13 17.33
N ARG A 168 -18.04 -6.12 17.11
CA ARG A 168 -17.24 -4.90 17.24
C ARG A 168 -17.70 -3.79 16.31
N GLN A 169 -18.08 -4.08 15.05
CA GLN A 169 -18.58 -3.05 14.12
C GLN A 169 -19.96 -2.54 14.53
N VAL A 170 -20.85 -3.41 14.99
CA VAL A 170 -22.17 -3.03 15.52
C VAL A 170 -22.02 -2.13 16.73
N ILE A 171 -21.20 -2.53 17.72
CA ILE A 171 -20.91 -1.70 18.90
C ILE A 171 -20.32 -0.36 18.48
N LYS A 172 -19.31 -0.33 17.58
CA LYS A 172 -18.70 0.92 17.09
C LYS A 172 -19.71 1.87 16.45
N ASN A 173 -20.68 1.35 15.70
CA ASN A 173 -21.72 2.18 15.08
C ASN A 173 -22.72 2.71 16.12
N LEU A 174 -23.06 1.91 17.13
CA LEU A 174 -23.98 2.31 18.21
C LEU A 174 -23.34 3.27 19.23
N THR A 175 -22.03 3.13 19.47
CA THR A 175 -21.28 3.93 20.45
C THR A 175 -20.33 4.93 19.79
N ARG A 176 -20.60 5.34 18.54
CA ARG A 176 -19.71 6.21 17.73
C ARG A 176 -19.19 7.42 18.52
N ASN A 177 -20.05 8.06 19.31
CA ASN A 177 -19.69 9.19 20.18
C ASN A 177 -18.70 8.81 21.30
N PHE A 178 -18.83 7.63 21.92
CA PHE A 178 -17.91 7.11 22.94
C PHE A 178 -16.62 6.54 22.34
N TYR A 179 -16.66 5.96 21.14
CA TYR A 179 -15.47 5.47 20.44
C TYR A 179 -14.59 6.62 19.95
N ASP A 180 -15.19 7.70 19.42
CA ASP A 180 -14.49 8.94 19.08
C ASP A 180 -13.87 9.58 20.34
N PHE A 181 -14.54 9.48 21.50
CA PHE A 181 -14.00 9.87 22.80
C PHE A 181 -12.85 8.96 23.28
N PHE A 182 -12.85 7.66 23.00
CA PHE A 182 -11.73 6.79 23.38
C PHE A 182 -10.52 6.95 22.44
N LEU A 183 -10.75 7.23 21.16
CA LEU A 183 -9.72 7.62 20.20
C LEU A 183 -9.07 8.96 20.57
N TYR A 184 -9.79 9.84 21.27
CA TYR A 184 -9.27 11.09 21.84
C TYR A 184 -8.04 10.88 22.74
N PHE A 185 -8.01 9.77 23.48
CA PHE A 185 -6.94 9.43 24.41
C PHE A 185 -5.84 8.56 23.79
N LYS A 186 -6.00 8.14 22.53
CA LYS A 186 -4.97 7.34 21.86
C LYS A 186 -3.77 8.23 21.53
N LYS A 187 -2.60 7.88 22.07
CA LYS A 187 -1.35 8.60 21.84
C LYS A 187 -1.05 8.66 20.33
N ILE A 188 -0.93 9.88 19.81
CA ILE A 188 -0.54 10.13 18.42
C ILE A 188 0.97 9.88 18.31
N PRO A 189 1.43 9.02 17.38
CA PRO A 189 2.85 8.76 17.22
C PRO A 189 3.58 10.01 16.71
N PRO A 190 4.86 10.21 17.08
CA PRO A 190 5.70 11.24 16.48
C PRO A 190 5.79 11.07 14.95
N TYR A 191 5.86 12.18 14.23
CA TYR A 191 5.87 12.20 12.75
C TYR A 191 6.98 11.32 12.13
N GLU A 192 8.17 11.36 12.71
CA GLU A 192 9.37 10.69 12.20
C GLU A 192 9.45 9.22 12.62
N LEU A 193 8.61 8.80 13.57
CA LEU A 193 8.68 7.45 14.11
C LEU A 193 8.21 6.46 13.05
N ASP A 194 9.11 5.55 12.65
CA ASP A 194 8.73 4.34 11.93
C ASP A 194 8.36 3.29 12.98
N GLY A 195 7.11 2.81 12.95
CA GLY A 195 6.58 1.90 13.95
C GLY A 195 7.31 0.54 14.00
N ALA A 196 7.37 -0.06 15.20
CA ALA A 196 7.85 -1.43 15.35
C ALA A 196 6.89 -2.41 14.66
N HIS A 197 7.46 -3.46 14.06
CA HIS A 197 6.69 -4.53 13.44
C HIS A 197 5.65 -5.10 14.40
N GLN A 198 4.43 -5.24 13.90
CA GLN A 198 3.37 -5.97 14.59
C GLN A 198 3.27 -7.38 14.03
N PRO A 199 3.03 -8.41 14.85
CA PRO A 199 2.75 -9.75 14.33
C PRO A 199 1.55 -9.73 13.38
N MET A 200 1.72 -10.28 12.18
CA MET A 200 0.61 -10.47 11.24
C MET A 200 0.09 -11.89 11.29
N PRO A 201 -1.21 -12.11 11.00
CA PRO A 201 -1.73 -13.46 10.80
C PRO A 201 -0.89 -14.18 9.75
N THR A 202 -0.43 -15.38 10.10
CA THR A 202 0.31 -16.26 9.18
C THR A 202 -0.62 -17.11 8.32
N THR A 203 -1.94 -17.04 8.57
CA THR A 203 -2.96 -17.77 7.82
C THR A 203 -3.51 -16.95 6.65
N THR A 204 -3.63 -17.60 5.50
CA THR A 204 -4.04 -17.02 4.21
C THR A 204 -5.53 -17.25 3.92
N TYR A 205 -6.36 -17.31 4.97
CA TYR A 205 -7.79 -17.64 4.88
C TYR A 205 -8.69 -16.40 4.70
N MET A 206 -9.64 -16.48 3.77
CA MET A 206 -10.74 -15.52 3.66
C MET A 206 -12.06 -16.18 4.08
N HIS A 207 -12.70 -15.63 5.12
CA HIS A 207 -13.97 -16.14 5.61
C HIS A 207 -15.09 -16.04 4.54
N PRO A 208 -15.94 -17.07 4.34
CA PRO A 208 -17.05 -17.06 3.38
C PRO A 208 -17.98 -15.85 3.47
N PHE A 209 -18.38 -15.43 4.68
CA PHE A 209 -19.11 -14.17 4.88
C PHE A 209 -18.37 -12.94 4.37
N ALA A 210 -17.07 -12.80 4.60
CA ALA A 210 -16.28 -11.70 4.04
C ALA A 210 -16.30 -11.74 2.50
N LYS A 211 -16.25 -12.93 1.90
CA LYS A 211 -16.39 -13.11 0.44
C LYS A 211 -17.78 -12.71 -0.05
N LYS A 212 -18.85 -13.07 0.67
CA LYS A 212 -20.22 -12.65 0.35
C LYS A 212 -20.39 -11.14 0.47
N LEU A 213 -19.83 -10.51 1.51
CA LEU A 213 -19.84 -9.05 1.65
C LEU A 213 -19.07 -8.37 0.51
N LEU A 214 -17.91 -8.89 0.12
CA LEU A 214 -17.17 -8.38 -1.04
C LEU A 214 -18.01 -8.43 -2.32
N PHE A 215 -18.74 -9.53 -2.55
CA PHE A 215 -19.66 -9.66 -3.68
C PHE A 215 -20.81 -8.63 -3.67
N LEU A 216 -21.24 -8.17 -2.48
CA LEU A 216 -22.24 -7.11 -2.36
C LEU A 216 -21.62 -5.72 -2.58
N GLU A 217 -20.43 -5.49 -2.01
CA GLU A 217 -19.70 -4.24 -2.10
C GLU A 217 -19.24 -3.93 -3.53
N GLN A 218 -18.98 -4.95 -4.37
CA GLN A 218 -18.55 -4.74 -5.75
C GLN A 218 -19.54 -3.88 -6.56
N LYS A 219 -20.85 -3.99 -6.28
CA LYS A 219 -21.90 -3.24 -6.98
C LYS A 219 -21.83 -1.73 -6.69
N LYS A 220 -21.18 -1.35 -5.59
CA LYS A 220 -21.03 0.04 -5.14
C LYS A 220 -19.72 0.68 -5.60
N ILE A 221 -18.85 -0.06 -6.30
CA ILE A 221 -17.53 0.44 -6.70
C ILE A 221 -17.59 1.78 -7.46
N PRO A 222 -18.46 1.98 -8.47
CA PRO A 222 -18.53 3.27 -9.16
C PRO A 222 -18.84 4.44 -8.22
N MET A 223 -19.78 4.23 -7.30
CA MET A 223 -20.12 5.23 -6.27
C MET A 223 -18.93 5.51 -5.33
N TYR A 224 -18.17 4.48 -4.95
CA TYR A 224 -16.99 4.66 -4.09
C TYR A 224 -15.86 5.40 -4.80
N ILE A 225 -15.62 5.12 -6.09
CA ILE A 225 -14.64 5.86 -6.90
C ILE A 225 -14.99 7.35 -6.92
N GLU A 226 -16.23 7.67 -7.28
CA GLU A 226 -16.71 9.06 -7.34
C GLU A 226 -16.62 9.78 -6.00
N HIS A 227 -17.05 9.11 -4.92
CA HIS A 227 -16.98 9.69 -3.58
C HIS A 227 -15.55 9.92 -3.12
N ARG A 228 -14.63 9.00 -3.39
CA ARG A 228 -13.21 9.13 -3.04
C ARG A 228 -12.57 10.31 -3.76
N LYS A 229 -12.82 10.47 -5.06
CA LYS A 229 -12.37 11.63 -5.84
C LYS A 229 -12.90 12.94 -5.26
N LYS A 230 -14.18 13.00 -4.89
CA LYS A 230 -14.78 14.17 -4.23
C LYS A 230 -14.15 14.46 -2.87
N CYS A 231 -13.92 13.44 -2.05
CA CYS A 231 -13.26 13.59 -0.75
C CYS A 231 -11.84 14.14 -0.88
N ALA A 232 -11.03 13.65 -1.83
CA ALA A 232 -9.68 14.16 -2.06
C ALA A 232 -9.70 15.65 -2.46
N LYS A 233 -10.57 16.04 -3.40
CA LYS A 233 -10.76 17.45 -3.79
C LYS A 233 -11.24 18.33 -2.63
N VAL A 234 -12.05 17.79 -1.72
CA VAL A 234 -12.51 18.53 -0.52
C VAL A 234 -11.35 18.79 0.43
N TRP A 235 -10.45 17.82 0.63
CA TRP A 235 -9.24 18.04 1.43
C TRP A 235 -8.38 19.15 0.82
N GLU A 236 -8.14 19.11 -0.48
CA GLU A 236 -7.39 20.15 -1.19
C GLU A 236 -8.00 21.54 -0.97
N LYS A 237 -9.32 21.69 -1.16
CA LYS A 237 -10.03 22.95 -0.89
C LYS A 237 -9.88 23.41 0.56
N ILE A 238 -9.91 22.49 1.52
CA ILE A 238 -9.74 22.79 2.94
C ILE A 238 -8.32 23.30 3.20
N ILE A 239 -7.29 22.63 2.68
CA ILE A 239 -5.88 23.03 2.82
C ILE A 239 -5.66 24.45 2.27
N VAL A 240 -6.13 24.72 1.04
CA VAL A 240 -6.03 26.03 0.40
C VAL A 240 -6.78 27.11 1.20
N LYS A 241 -8.03 26.84 1.58
CA LYS A 241 -8.85 27.81 2.33
C LYS A 241 -8.24 28.14 3.70
N ARG A 242 -7.63 27.15 4.35
CA ARG A 242 -6.94 27.32 5.64
C ARG A 242 -5.54 27.92 5.50
N LYS A 243 -5.04 28.12 4.27
CA LYS A 243 -3.68 28.58 3.96
C LYS A 243 -2.61 27.74 4.65
N ILE A 244 -2.86 26.44 4.78
CA ILE A 244 -1.87 25.52 5.33
C ILE A 244 -0.81 25.34 4.24
N LYS A 245 0.47 25.52 4.61
CA LYS A 245 1.63 25.51 3.70
C LYS A 245 1.94 24.11 3.16
N MET A 246 1.05 23.56 2.34
CA MET A 246 1.20 22.26 1.72
C MET A 246 0.67 22.28 0.28
N GLU A 247 1.26 21.43 -0.55
CA GLU A 247 0.92 21.28 -1.96
C GLU A 247 0.53 19.84 -2.25
N HIS A 248 -0.39 19.64 -3.19
CA HIS A 248 -0.82 18.31 -3.58
C HIS A 248 0.31 17.57 -4.32
N VAL A 249 0.57 16.31 -3.96
CA VAL A 249 1.75 15.58 -4.48
C VAL A 249 1.56 15.16 -5.95
N PHE A 250 0.32 14.93 -6.39
CA PHE A 250 0.04 14.45 -7.73
C PHE A 250 -1.38 14.82 -8.16
N ASN A 251 -1.58 15.40 -9.34
CA ASN A 251 -2.93 15.49 -9.87
C ASN A 251 -3.39 14.07 -10.25
N THR A 252 -4.55 13.66 -9.75
CA THR A 252 -5.14 12.37 -10.16
C THR A 252 -5.66 12.52 -11.58
N ASP A 253 -5.19 11.69 -12.50
CA ASP A 253 -5.76 11.59 -13.83
C ASP A 253 -7.23 11.10 -13.73
N GLU A 254 -8.02 11.26 -14.80
CA GLU A 254 -9.45 10.89 -14.79
C GLU A 254 -9.68 9.44 -14.36
N ASN A 255 -8.75 8.54 -14.69
CA ASN A 255 -8.84 7.11 -14.37
C ASN A 255 -8.25 6.74 -13.00
N GLU A 256 -7.48 7.64 -12.37
CA GLU A 256 -6.85 7.37 -11.08
C GLU A 256 -7.85 7.61 -9.94
N THR A 257 -7.89 6.67 -8.98
CA THR A 257 -8.73 6.79 -7.79
C THR A 257 -7.85 6.90 -6.55
N PRO A 258 -7.87 8.05 -5.83
CA PRO A 258 -6.99 8.24 -4.70
C PRO A 258 -7.34 7.27 -3.57
N TYR A 259 -6.35 6.52 -3.10
CA TYR A 259 -6.46 5.72 -1.88
C TYR A 259 -6.55 6.62 -0.64
N VAL A 260 -5.80 7.72 -0.65
CA VAL A 260 -5.72 8.77 0.37
C VAL A 260 -5.41 10.11 -0.32
N ALA A 261 -5.62 11.23 0.37
CA ALA A 261 -5.19 12.53 -0.11
C ALA A 261 -3.78 12.81 0.45
N VAL A 262 -2.84 13.13 -0.43
CA VAL A 262 -1.41 13.24 -0.09
C VAL A 262 -0.92 14.63 -0.41
N PHE A 263 -0.24 15.25 0.55
CA PHE A 263 0.30 16.59 0.42
C PHE A 263 1.77 16.62 0.83
N ASN A 264 2.60 17.36 0.10
CA ASN A 264 3.95 17.72 0.49
C ASN A 264 3.89 19.02 1.31
N SER A 265 4.70 19.14 2.35
CA SER A 265 4.88 20.43 2.98
C SER A 265 5.72 21.36 2.11
N VAL A 266 5.35 22.63 2.12
CA VAL A 266 6.19 23.69 1.58
C VAL A 266 7.35 23.89 2.55
N ASN A 267 8.56 24.13 2.03
CA ASN A 267 9.80 24.35 2.81
C ASN A 267 10.23 23.20 3.74
N ASN A 268 9.77 21.96 3.52
CA ASN A 268 10.12 20.80 4.36
C ASN A 268 9.68 20.92 5.85
N GLU A 269 8.60 21.66 6.12
CA GLU A 269 8.04 21.88 7.46
C GLU A 269 7.02 20.80 7.89
N ALA A 270 7.01 19.63 7.25
CA ALA A 270 5.96 18.62 7.43
C ALA A 270 5.78 18.18 8.90
N LYS A 271 6.86 18.05 9.67
CA LYS A 271 6.78 17.74 11.10
C LYS A 271 6.05 18.82 11.89
N ILE A 272 6.32 20.09 11.62
CA ILE A 272 5.69 21.23 12.30
C ILE A 272 4.20 21.25 11.96
N ILE A 273 3.86 21.17 10.68
CA ILE A 273 2.47 21.14 10.20
C ILE A 273 1.73 19.94 10.78
N TYR A 274 2.34 18.75 10.78
CA TYR A 274 1.76 17.54 11.35
C TYR A 274 1.44 17.70 12.84
N ASN A 275 2.37 18.25 13.62
CA ASN A 275 2.19 18.48 15.05
C ASN A 275 1.06 19.50 15.31
N GLU A 276 0.97 20.56 14.51
CA GLU A 276 -0.11 21.54 14.63
C GLU A 276 -1.48 20.93 14.28
N LEU A 277 -1.56 20.19 13.17
CA LEU A 277 -2.78 19.52 12.72
C LEU A 277 -3.28 18.51 13.76
N THR A 278 -2.39 17.68 14.28
CA THR A 278 -2.73 16.64 15.27
C THR A 278 -3.11 17.23 16.62
N LYS A 279 -2.42 18.30 17.07
CA LYS A 279 -2.84 19.10 18.24
C LYS A 279 -4.26 19.64 18.08
N ASN A 280 -4.62 20.07 16.87
CA ASN A 280 -5.96 20.52 16.51
C ASN A 280 -6.93 19.39 16.10
N LYS A 281 -6.59 18.13 16.37
CA LYS A 281 -7.43 16.94 16.13
C LYS A 281 -7.83 16.73 14.67
N TRP A 282 -6.97 17.15 13.75
CA TRP A 282 -7.09 16.77 12.34
C TRP A 282 -6.67 15.31 12.16
N PRO A 283 -7.29 14.57 11.22
CA PRO A 283 -6.98 13.17 10.97
C PRO A 283 -5.75 13.03 10.07
N ALA A 284 -4.70 13.79 10.36
CA ALA A 284 -3.45 13.76 9.61
C ALA A 284 -2.60 12.55 10.03
N THR A 285 -1.99 11.86 9.08
CA THR A 285 -1.07 10.75 9.32
C THR A 285 0.22 10.91 8.52
N SER A 286 1.31 10.35 9.03
CA SER A 286 2.52 10.03 8.24
C SER A 286 2.45 8.57 7.77
N TRP A 287 2.96 8.28 6.58
CA TRP A 287 3.07 6.92 6.03
C TRP A 287 4.05 6.95 4.85
N PRO A 288 4.83 5.88 4.58
CA PRO A 288 4.88 4.60 5.28
C PRO A 288 5.89 4.57 6.43
N ASP A 289 5.81 3.55 7.28
CA ASP A 289 6.95 3.16 8.10
C ASP A 289 8.04 2.57 7.18
N LEU A 290 9.14 3.29 7.00
CA LEU A 290 10.20 2.85 6.08
C LEU A 290 10.94 1.62 6.62
N PRO A 291 11.44 0.74 5.74
CA PRO A 291 12.31 -0.36 6.14
C PRO A 291 13.62 0.17 6.75
N PRO A 292 14.15 -0.46 7.81
CA PRO A 292 15.38 0.01 8.43
C PRO A 292 16.58 -0.01 7.47
N GLU A 293 16.60 -0.89 6.48
CA GLU A 293 17.62 -0.93 5.43
C GLU A 293 17.64 0.35 4.59
N VAL A 294 16.46 0.92 4.31
CA VAL A 294 16.32 2.16 3.55
C VAL A 294 16.86 3.35 4.34
N ARG A 295 16.64 3.36 5.66
CA ARG A 295 17.18 4.38 6.57
C ARG A 295 18.70 4.28 6.74
N LYS A 296 19.28 3.07 6.60
CA LYS A 296 20.73 2.86 6.73
C LYS A 296 21.51 3.37 5.52
N ASP A 297 20.95 3.26 4.32
CA ASP A 297 21.57 3.77 3.09
C ASP A 297 20.87 5.05 2.61
N GLU A 298 21.06 6.13 3.37
CA GLU A 298 20.40 7.41 3.09
C GLU A 298 20.81 8.00 1.75
N LYS A 299 22.05 7.74 1.29
CA LYS A 299 22.56 8.28 0.03
C LYS A 299 21.83 7.65 -1.16
N LEU A 300 21.69 6.32 -1.17
CA LEU A 300 20.95 5.61 -2.21
C LEU A 300 19.47 5.99 -2.19
N HIS A 301 18.91 6.22 -1.00
CA HIS A 301 17.47 6.41 -0.80
C HIS A 301 17.06 7.86 -0.48
N ALA A 302 17.88 8.84 -0.85
CA ALA A 302 17.65 10.25 -0.51
C ALA A 302 16.26 10.74 -0.96
N SER A 303 15.83 10.40 -2.17
CA SER A 303 14.50 10.75 -2.70
C SER A 303 13.36 10.09 -1.92
N THR A 304 13.50 8.80 -1.62
CA THR A 304 12.55 8.01 -0.82
C THR A 304 12.37 8.60 0.59
N ILE A 305 13.49 8.91 1.25
CA ILE A 305 13.50 9.48 2.60
C ILE A 305 12.92 10.90 2.57
N HIS A 306 13.24 11.68 1.54
CA HIS A 306 12.65 13.00 1.33
C HIS A 306 11.13 12.93 1.25
N PHE A 307 10.55 12.00 0.47
CA PHE A 307 9.10 11.82 0.43
C PHE A 307 8.53 11.48 1.80
N ARG A 308 9.15 10.55 2.54
CA ARG A 308 8.69 10.14 3.88
C ARG A 308 8.71 11.30 4.88
N ASN A 309 9.72 12.17 4.79
CA ASN A 309 9.92 13.27 5.72
C ASN A 309 9.15 14.54 5.33
N ASN A 310 8.56 14.60 4.13
CA ASN A 310 7.89 15.78 3.62
C ASN A 310 6.37 15.62 3.44
N MET A 311 5.84 14.39 3.52
CA MET A 311 4.43 14.13 3.22
C MET A 311 3.52 14.03 4.43
N ILE A 312 2.32 14.58 4.27
CA ILE A 312 1.20 14.48 5.20
C ILE A 312 0.00 13.92 4.43
N ILE A 313 -0.69 12.97 5.05
CA ILE A 313 -1.75 12.20 4.40
C ILE A 313 -3.06 12.38 5.17
N PHE A 314 -4.15 12.52 4.44
CA PHE A 314 -5.51 12.57 4.98
C PHE A 314 -6.36 11.41 4.47
N PRO A 315 -7.29 10.90 5.31
CA PRO A 315 -8.12 9.77 4.95
C PRO A 315 -9.07 10.13 3.81
N VAL A 316 -9.18 9.21 2.86
CA VAL A 316 -10.18 9.24 1.79
C VAL A 316 -10.89 7.89 1.85
N ASN A 317 -12.22 7.89 2.04
CA ASN A 317 -13.05 6.70 2.04
C ASN A 317 -14.54 7.09 1.96
N GLN A 318 -15.39 6.10 1.69
CA GLN A 318 -16.83 6.22 1.50
C GLN A 318 -17.64 6.53 2.76
N SER A 319 -17.09 6.34 3.97
CA SER A 319 -17.80 6.66 5.21
C SER A 319 -17.66 8.12 5.63
N LEU A 320 -16.69 8.84 5.06
CA LEU A 320 -16.51 10.28 5.29
C LEU A 320 -17.61 11.10 4.62
N LYS A 321 -18.43 11.78 5.42
CA LYS A 321 -19.42 12.72 4.90
C LYS A 321 -18.76 14.06 4.57
N ILE A 322 -18.81 14.46 3.31
CA ILE A 322 -18.21 15.71 2.81
C ILE A 322 -18.69 16.94 3.59
N LYS A 323 -19.99 17.02 3.91
CA LYS A 323 -20.55 18.13 4.71
C LYS A 323 -19.93 18.22 6.10
N GLU A 324 -19.69 17.07 6.75
CA GLU A 324 -19.05 17.03 8.08
C GLU A 324 -17.57 17.43 8.00
N LEU A 325 -16.85 17.00 6.95
CA LEU A 325 -15.46 17.43 6.70
C LEU A 325 -15.35 18.95 6.54
N LEU A 326 -16.20 19.54 5.69
CA LEU A 326 -16.23 20.98 5.45
C LEU A 326 -16.60 21.76 6.71
N LYS A 327 -17.63 21.31 7.46
CA LYS A 327 -18.04 21.95 8.71
C LYS A 327 -16.92 21.94 9.76
N LYS A 328 -16.23 20.80 9.90
CA LYS A 328 -15.24 20.60 10.96
C LYS A 328 -13.90 21.26 10.65
N TYR A 329 -13.42 21.15 9.40
CA TYR A 329 -12.07 21.57 9.04
C TYR A 329 -12.04 22.78 8.08
N GLY A 330 -13.14 23.08 7.39
CA GLY A 330 -13.23 24.12 6.37
C GLY A 330 -13.61 25.51 6.88
N SER A 331 -14.09 25.67 8.11
CA SER A 331 -14.31 26.99 8.70
C SER A 331 -13.05 27.45 9.45
N PRO A 332 -12.64 28.73 9.37
CA PRO A 332 -11.67 29.28 10.32
C PRO A 332 -12.18 28.97 11.73
N ASN A 333 -11.31 28.51 12.64
CA ASN A 333 -11.71 28.39 14.04
C ASN A 333 -12.16 29.79 14.48
N LYS A 334 -13.32 29.88 15.14
CA LYS A 334 -13.71 31.10 15.85
C LYS A 334 -12.67 31.42 16.91
#